data_AF-A0AAD6RWJ2-F1
#
_entry.id   AF-A0AAD6RWJ2-F1
#
_cell.length_a   1.000
_cell.length_b   1.000
_cell.length_c   1.000
_cell.angle_alpha   90.00
_cell.angle_beta   90.00
_cell.angle_gamma   90.00
#
_symmetry.space_group_name_H-M   'P 1'
#
loop_
_entity.id
_entity.type
_entity.pdbx_description
1 polymer ?
#
loop_
_entity_poly.entity_id
_entity_poly.type
_entity_poly.pdbx_seq_one_letter_code
_entity_poly.pdbx_strand_id
1 'polypeptide(L)'
;MSFDTDASWPVGLLRIFDIARTSHGSFENRYYGAYTKMLTYCFGEGFDFVVAPQAPPTDKSRDTVDFIVYFIVFDVAQQRPVFLIEVKDDAHNLIPTKRKAADEQMRERYDELLRDCPIPLLYGLSVLGTGMRVYCGNKARKAVTPPFVETNRHFVLPDDYLQDEWSVDILSLGGFSEMKQIVAYIKDESAKL
;
A
#
# COMPACT_ATOMS: atom_id res chain seq x y z
N MET A 1 -0.22 6.68 -22.80
CA MET A 1 0.43 5.74 -21.89
C MET A 1 -0.68 5.27 -20.99
N SER A 2 -1.18 4.06 -21.22
CA SER A 2 -2.31 3.53 -20.46
C SER A 2 -1.82 2.35 -19.65
N PHE A 3 -2.11 2.39 -18.36
CA PHE A 3 -1.72 1.32 -17.45
C PHE A 3 -2.23 -0.04 -17.94
N ASP A 4 -3.40 -0.09 -18.55
CA ASP A 4 -4.01 -1.34 -19.03
C ASP A 4 -3.20 -1.99 -20.16
N THR A 5 -2.58 -1.20 -21.04
CA THR A 5 -1.83 -1.69 -22.20
C THR A 5 -0.32 -1.78 -21.99
N ASP A 6 0.24 -1.00 -21.07
CA ASP A 6 1.69 -0.89 -20.89
C ASP A 6 2.29 -2.19 -20.30
N ALA A 7 3.51 -2.56 -20.66
CA ALA A 7 4.16 -3.80 -20.19
C ALA A 7 5.13 -3.59 -19.00
N SER A 8 5.37 -2.33 -18.63
CA SER A 8 6.24 -1.91 -17.54
C SER A 8 5.86 -0.52 -17.06
N TRP A 9 6.40 -0.08 -15.92
CA TRP A 9 6.27 1.31 -15.50
C TRP A 9 6.82 2.28 -16.54
N PRO A 10 6.15 3.42 -16.79
CA PRO A 10 6.69 4.47 -17.65
C PRO A 10 8.02 4.99 -17.12
N VAL A 11 8.97 5.26 -18.03
CA VAL A 11 10.31 5.80 -17.68
C VAL A 11 10.21 7.07 -16.84
N GLY A 12 9.22 7.92 -17.11
CA GLY A 12 8.96 9.12 -16.32
C GLY A 12 8.59 8.83 -14.87
N LEU A 13 7.84 7.75 -14.61
CA LEU A 13 7.47 7.34 -13.26
C LEU A 13 8.70 6.80 -12.51
N LEU A 14 9.50 5.94 -13.16
CA LEU A 14 10.75 5.43 -12.59
C LEU A 14 11.69 6.58 -12.17
N ARG A 15 11.85 7.58 -13.04
CA ARG A 15 12.65 8.77 -12.75
C ARG A 15 12.15 9.55 -11.53
N ILE A 16 10.83 9.65 -11.32
CA ILE A 16 10.27 10.32 -10.13
C ILE A 16 10.66 9.56 -8.86
N PHE A 17 10.60 8.24 -8.88
CA PHE A 17 11.02 7.42 -7.74
C PHE A 17 12.53 7.46 -7.50
N ASP A 18 13.35 7.53 -8.54
CA ASP A 18 14.80 7.70 -8.37
C ASP A 18 15.16 9.04 -7.71
N ILE A 19 14.43 10.11 -8.05
CA ILE A 19 14.55 11.42 -7.38
C ILE A 19 14.08 11.31 -5.93
N ALA A 20 12.97 10.62 -5.66
CA ALA A 20 12.46 10.41 -4.31
C ALA A 20 13.48 9.68 -3.43
N ARG A 21 14.11 8.61 -3.96
CA ARG A 21 15.13 7.82 -3.25
C ARG A 21 16.37 8.64 -2.90
N THR A 22 16.82 9.52 -3.80
CA THR A 22 18.05 10.31 -3.66
C THR A 22 17.87 11.65 -2.94
N SER A 23 16.63 12.11 -2.76
CA SER A 23 16.32 13.38 -2.09
C SER A 23 16.56 13.31 -0.58
N HIS A 24 17.18 14.36 -0.02
CA HIS A 24 17.43 14.53 1.42
C HIS A 24 16.28 15.27 2.16
N GLY A 25 15.11 15.41 1.53
CA GLY A 25 13.92 16.01 2.16
C GLY A 25 13.29 15.12 3.23
N SER A 26 12.31 15.65 3.97
CA SER A 26 11.49 14.83 4.88
C SER A 26 10.80 13.69 4.13
N PHE A 27 10.56 12.56 4.81
CA PHE A 27 9.96 11.36 4.20
C PHE A 27 8.67 11.65 3.42
N GLU A 28 7.74 12.45 3.99
CA GLU A 28 6.50 12.85 3.31
C GLU A 28 6.79 13.50 1.95
N ASN A 29 7.78 14.40 1.89
CA ASN A 29 8.14 15.08 0.66
C ASN A 29 8.81 14.15 -0.36
N ARG A 30 9.44 13.05 0.08
CA ARG A 30 10.11 12.09 -0.82
C ARG A 30 9.09 11.27 -1.59
N TYR A 31 8.20 10.58 -0.88
CA TYR A 31 7.38 9.52 -1.50
C TYR A 31 5.94 9.92 -1.80
N TYR A 32 5.38 10.95 -1.16
CA TYR A 32 3.99 11.35 -1.37
C TYR A 32 3.67 11.64 -2.85
N GLY A 33 4.49 12.48 -3.50
CA GLY A 33 4.28 12.84 -4.90
C GLY A 33 4.46 11.67 -5.85
N ALA A 34 5.44 10.79 -5.57
CA ALA A 34 5.73 9.61 -6.37
C ALA A 34 4.56 8.61 -6.35
N TYR A 35 4.07 8.27 -5.16
CA TYR A 35 2.93 7.36 -5.00
C TYR A 35 1.62 7.97 -5.50
N THR A 36 1.38 9.28 -5.28
CA THR A 36 0.23 9.97 -5.89
C THR A 36 0.25 9.78 -7.40
N LYS A 37 1.40 10.04 -8.05
CA LYS A 37 1.54 9.90 -9.50
C LYS A 37 1.34 8.45 -9.98
N MET A 38 1.87 7.48 -9.26
CA MET A 38 1.71 6.05 -9.56
C MET A 38 0.25 5.62 -9.47
N LEU A 39 -0.46 5.97 -8.40
CA LEU A 39 -1.85 5.61 -8.20
C LEU A 39 -2.77 6.29 -9.22
N THR A 40 -2.51 7.57 -9.55
CA THR A 40 -3.23 8.25 -10.64
C THR A 40 -2.97 7.57 -11.98
N TYR A 41 -1.76 7.06 -12.24
CA TYR A 41 -1.50 6.31 -13.46
C TYR A 41 -2.24 4.95 -13.47
N CYS A 42 -2.37 4.27 -12.34
CA CYS A 42 -3.08 2.98 -12.24
C CYS A 42 -4.61 3.12 -12.37
N PHE A 43 -5.21 4.14 -11.73
CA PHE A 43 -6.66 4.27 -11.58
C PHE A 43 -7.27 5.50 -12.28
N GLY A 44 -6.47 6.50 -12.67
CA GLY A 44 -6.92 7.87 -12.95
C GLY A 44 -6.95 8.30 -14.42
N GLU A 45 -6.97 7.37 -15.38
CA GLU A 45 -7.30 7.74 -16.78
C GLU A 45 -8.82 8.00 -16.96
N GLY A 46 -9.66 7.52 -16.04
CA GLY A 46 -11.11 7.70 -16.04
C GLY A 46 -11.64 8.48 -14.84
N PHE A 47 -12.97 8.49 -14.68
CA PHE A 47 -13.69 9.15 -13.57
C PHE A 47 -14.34 8.16 -12.60
N ASP A 48 -14.04 6.87 -12.74
CA ASP A 48 -14.66 5.80 -11.95
C ASP A 48 -14.02 5.67 -10.56
N PHE A 49 -12.78 6.15 -10.41
CA PHE A 49 -12.00 6.05 -9.19
C PHE A 49 -11.41 7.39 -8.77
N VAL A 50 -11.33 7.60 -7.45
CA VAL A 50 -10.65 8.75 -6.85
C VAL A 50 -9.56 8.26 -5.91
N VAL A 51 -8.33 8.73 -6.11
CA VAL A 51 -7.21 8.53 -5.20
C VAL A 51 -7.23 9.64 -4.16
N ALA A 52 -7.46 9.29 -2.89
CA ALA A 52 -7.56 10.25 -1.80
C ALA A 52 -6.44 10.01 -0.76
N PRO A 53 -5.53 10.97 -0.56
CA PRO A 53 -4.61 10.95 0.57
C PRO A 53 -5.39 11.08 1.87
N GLN A 54 -4.98 10.35 2.89
CA GLN A 54 -5.60 10.33 4.21
C GLN A 54 -4.62 10.86 5.26
N ALA A 55 -5.16 11.52 6.28
CA ALA A 55 -4.34 11.95 7.41
C ALA A 55 -3.80 10.73 8.17
N PRO A 56 -2.55 10.76 8.65
CA PRO A 56 -2.06 9.74 9.56
C PRO A 56 -2.94 9.70 10.83
N PRO A 57 -3.12 8.52 11.45
CA PRO A 57 -4.00 8.38 12.59
C PRO A 57 -3.47 9.21 13.77
N THR A 58 -4.33 10.04 14.35
CA THR A 58 -3.96 11.05 15.37
C THR A 58 -3.68 10.48 16.77
N ASP A 59 -3.92 9.20 17.01
CA ASP A 59 -3.92 8.62 18.35
C ASP A 59 -3.06 7.35 18.42
N LYS A 60 -1.79 7.53 18.83
CA LYS A 60 -1.07 6.73 19.86
C LYS A 60 0.43 7.03 19.85
N SER A 61 0.85 7.78 20.87
CA SER A 61 2.23 8.01 21.33
C SER A 61 3.14 8.89 20.48
N ARG A 62 3.73 9.88 21.15
CA ARG A 62 4.66 10.90 20.65
C ARG A 62 6.09 10.36 20.51
N ASP A 63 6.27 9.08 20.23
CA ASP A 63 7.61 8.50 20.09
C ASP A 63 7.94 8.35 18.61
N THR A 64 8.56 9.42 18.10
CA THR A 64 9.08 9.63 16.75
C THR A 64 8.00 9.72 15.66
N VAL A 65 8.07 10.79 14.87
CA VAL A 65 7.17 11.02 13.74
C VAL A 65 7.47 9.98 12.67
N ASP A 66 6.89 8.80 12.82
CA ASP A 66 6.74 7.84 11.72
C ASP A 66 5.74 8.47 10.76
N PHE A 67 6.26 9.28 9.85
CA PHE A 67 5.47 9.86 8.78
C PHE A 67 4.92 8.71 7.91
N ILE A 68 3.61 8.54 7.90
CA ILE A 68 2.92 7.54 7.09
C ILE A 68 2.20 8.30 6.00
N VAL A 69 2.50 7.99 4.74
CA VAL A 69 1.63 8.41 3.65
C VAL A 69 0.60 7.31 3.44
N TYR A 70 -0.67 7.65 3.58
CA TYR A 70 -1.78 6.72 3.45
C TYR A 70 -2.70 7.17 2.33
N PHE A 71 -2.99 6.29 1.38
CA PHE A 71 -3.96 6.55 0.31
C PHE A 71 -5.06 5.51 0.34
N ILE A 72 -6.28 5.96 0.04
CA ILE A 72 -7.42 5.10 -0.25
C ILE A 72 -7.89 5.42 -1.67
N VAL A 73 -8.20 4.38 -2.43
CA VAL A 73 -8.92 4.52 -3.70
C VAL A 73 -10.38 4.23 -3.46
N PHE A 74 -11.22 5.18 -3.83
CA PHE A 74 -12.66 5.06 -3.73
C PHE A 74 -13.27 4.81 -5.10
N ASP A 75 -14.23 3.90 -5.13
CA ASP A 75 -15.20 3.82 -6.23
C ASP A 75 -16.12 5.05 -6.17
N VAL A 76 -16.22 5.81 -7.26
CA VAL A 76 -16.96 7.08 -7.28
C VAL A 76 -18.46 6.86 -7.17
N ALA A 77 -19.00 5.78 -7.76
CA ALA A 77 -20.44 5.51 -7.73
C ALA A 77 -20.91 5.17 -6.31
N GLN A 78 -20.12 4.38 -5.57
CA GLN A 78 -20.48 3.93 -4.23
C GLN A 78 -19.89 4.78 -3.10
N GLN A 79 -18.90 5.63 -3.38
CA GLN A 79 -18.11 6.36 -2.38
C GLN A 79 -17.52 5.43 -1.30
N ARG A 80 -17.06 4.25 -1.72
CA ARG A 80 -16.56 3.18 -0.83
C ARG A 80 -15.14 2.73 -1.20
N PRO A 81 -14.33 2.30 -0.22
CA PRO A 81 -12.94 1.94 -0.45
C PRO A 81 -12.82 0.64 -1.25
N VAL A 82 -12.01 0.64 -2.30
CA VAL A 82 -11.70 -0.55 -3.12
C VAL A 82 -10.23 -0.94 -3.07
N PHE A 83 -9.36 -0.02 -2.63
CA PHE A 83 -7.93 -0.28 -2.47
C PHE A 83 -7.34 0.66 -1.41
N LEU A 84 -6.29 0.22 -0.72
CA LEU A 84 -5.51 1.06 0.18
C LEU A 84 -4.00 0.86 0.02
N ILE A 85 -3.21 1.87 0.36
CA ILE A 85 -1.76 1.76 0.42
C ILE A 85 -1.19 2.60 1.55
N GLU A 86 -0.35 1.98 2.38
CA GLU A 86 0.45 2.65 3.39
C GLU A 86 1.92 2.67 2.99
N VAL A 87 2.52 3.86 3.00
CA VAL A 87 3.92 4.11 2.63
C VAL A 87 4.69 4.56 3.86
N LYS A 88 5.82 3.89 4.14
CA LYS A 88 6.81 4.26 5.17
C LYS A 88 8.22 4.25 4.58
N ASP A 89 9.22 4.70 5.34
CA ASP A 89 10.60 4.84 4.85
C ASP A 89 11.27 3.49 4.54
N ASP A 90 12.17 3.47 3.56
CA ASP A 90 12.93 2.28 3.19
C ASP A 90 13.75 1.71 4.37
N ALA A 91 14.24 2.57 5.26
CA ALA A 91 14.98 2.16 6.46
C ALA A 91 14.13 1.30 7.42
N HIS A 92 12.79 1.40 7.37
CA HIS A 92 11.91 0.58 8.20
C HIS A 92 12.04 -0.91 7.86
N ASN A 93 12.40 -1.23 6.61
CA ASN A 93 12.57 -2.62 6.21
C ASN A 93 13.80 -3.28 6.86
N LEU A 94 14.73 -2.49 7.42
CA LEU A 94 15.93 -3.00 8.10
C LEU A 94 15.69 -3.28 9.59
N ILE A 95 14.56 -2.81 10.16
CA ILE A 95 14.32 -2.83 11.60
C ILE A 95 13.11 -3.73 11.91
N PRO A 96 13.29 -4.87 12.63
CA PRO A 96 12.21 -5.83 12.91
C PRO A 96 10.97 -5.21 13.55
N THR A 97 11.15 -4.29 14.51
CA THR A 97 10.04 -3.62 15.20
C THR A 97 9.26 -2.69 14.28
N LYS A 98 9.91 -2.08 13.28
CA LYS A 98 9.23 -1.24 12.28
C LYS A 98 8.48 -2.08 11.24
N ARG A 99 9.01 -3.25 10.85
CA ARG A 99 8.29 -4.24 10.03
C ARG A 99 7.04 -4.76 10.75
N LYS A 100 7.16 -5.09 12.05
CA LYS A 100 6.02 -5.46 12.90
C LYS A 100 4.96 -4.36 12.94
N ALA A 101 5.36 -3.12 13.22
CA ALA A 101 4.44 -1.98 13.27
C ALA A 101 3.73 -1.74 11.93
N ALA A 102 4.42 -1.91 10.80
CA ALA A 102 3.81 -1.81 9.47
C ALA A 102 2.76 -2.90 9.22
N ASP A 103 3.00 -4.14 9.65
CA ASP A 103 1.99 -5.22 9.56
C ASP A 103 0.77 -4.96 10.45
N GLU A 104 1.00 -4.54 11.70
CA GLU A 104 -0.08 -4.23 12.65
C GLU A 104 -0.96 -3.09 12.14
N GLN A 105 -0.35 -2.00 11.64
CA GLN A 105 -1.09 -0.85 11.10
C GLN A 105 -1.94 -1.25 9.88
N MET A 106 -1.41 -2.05 8.94
CA MET A 106 -2.22 -2.55 7.82
C MET A 106 -3.45 -3.33 8.29
N ARG A 107 -3.30 -4.19 9.32
CA ARG A 107 -4.41 -4.98 9.84
C ARG A 107 -5.46 -4.11 10.53
N GLU A 108 -5.03 -3.10 11.27
CA GLU A 108 -5.95 -2.08 11.83
C GLU A 108 -6.76 -1.40 10.72
N ARG A 109 -6.16 -1.11 9.55
CA ARG A 109 -6.90 -0.57 8.40
C ARG A 109 -7.95 -1.52 7.84
N TYR A 110 -7.67 -2.81 7.84
CA TYR A 110 -8.65 -3.80 7.43
C TYR A 110 -9.82 -3.89 8.40
N ASP A 111 -9.57 -3.79 9.71
CA ASP A 111 -10.65 -3.75 10.70
C ASP A 111 -11.59 -2.55 10.49
N GLU A 112 -11.03 -1.41 10.07
CA GLU A 112 -11.77 -0.18 9.77
C GLU A 112 -12.54 -0.26 8.44
N LEU A 113 -11.89 -0.72 7.36
CA LEU A 113 -12.39 -0.54 5.99
C LEU A 113 -13.05 -1.77 5.36
N LEU A 114 -12.72 -2.99 5.79
CA LEU A 114 -13.12 -4.21 5.06
C LEU A 114 -14.64 -4.37 4.96
N ARG A 115 -15.38 -3.97 6.00
CA ARG A 115 -16.84 -4.04 6.01
C ARG A 115 -17.46 -3.15 4.93
N ASP A 116 -16.80 -2.04 4.62
CA ASP A 116 -17.31 -0.97 3.76
C ASP A 116 -16.90 -1.14 2.30
N CYS A 117 -15.96 -2.05 2.01
CA CYS A 117 -15.58 -2.40 0.65
C CYS A 117 -16.79 -2.96 -0.14
N PRO A 118 -17.08 -2.43 -1.34
CA PRO A 118 -18.25 -2.84 -2.10
C PRO A 118 -18.03 -4.14 -2.89
N ILE A 119 -16.77 -4.52 -3.13
CA ILE A 119 -16.36 -5.72 -3.87
C ILE A 119 -15.92 -6.85 -2.91
N PRO A 120 -15.80 -8.11 -3.38
CA PRO A 120 -15.55 -9.26 -2.50
C PRO A 120 -14.20 -9.23 -1.75
N LEU A 121 -13.19 -8.60 -2.35
CA LEU A 121 -11.82 -8.53 -1.83
C LEU A 121 -11.37 -7.07 -1.77
N LEU A 122 -10.87 -6.65 -0.61
CA LEU A 122 -10.19 -5.37 -0.44
C LEU A 122 -8.68 -5.62 -0.54
N TYR A 123 -8.07 -5.16 -1.63
CA TYR A 123 -6.61 -5.20 -1.77
C TYR A 123 -5.96 -4.03 -1.04
N GLY A 124 -4.79 -4.29 -0.46
CA GLY A 124 -4.02 -3.31 0.27
C GLY A 124 -2.53 -3.53 0.09
N LEU A 125 -1.75 -2.46 0.03
CA LEU A 125 -0.29 -2.54 -0.01
C LEU A 125 0.33 -1.89 1.22
N SER A 126 1.26 -2.59 1.86
CA SER A 126 2.25 -1.95 2.70
C SER A 126 3.52 -1.78 1.88
N VAL A 127 4.06 -0.56 1.81
CA VAL A 127 5.33 -0.30 1.14
C VAL A 127 6.32 0.37 2.08
N LEU A 128 7.53 -0.15 2.11
CA LEU A 128 8.68 0.40 2.85
C LEU A 128 9.67 0.92 1.80
N GLY A 129 9.62 2.23 1.55
CA GLY A 129 10.22 2.86 0.38
C GLY A 129 9.56 2.38 -0.90
N THR A 130 10.14 1.35 -1.53
CA THR A 130 9.58 0.67 -2.71
C THR A 130 9.44 -0.84 -2.57
N GLY A 131 9.97 -1.43 -1.49
CA GLY A 131 9.68 -2.83 -1.16
C GLY A 131 8.21 -2.93 -0.76
N MET A 132 7.48 -3.87 -1.34
CA MET A 132 6.04 -4.03 -1.14
C MET A 132 5.67 -5.37 -0.53
N ARG A 133 4.62 -5.32 0.28
CA ARG A 133 3.89 -6.49 0.77
C ARG A 133 2.41 -6.33 0.42
N VAL A 134 1.87 -7.34 -0.25
CA VAL A 134 0.47 -7.37 -0.67
C VAL A 134 -0.39 -7.96 0.43
N TYR A 135 -1.49 -7.27 0.72
CA TYR A 135 -2.55 -7.74 1.60
C TYR A 135 -3.86 -7.90 0.83
N CYS A 136 -4.66 -8.87 1.24
CA CYS A 136 -5.98 -9.13 0.69
C CYS A 136 -6.96 -9.45 1.82
N GLY A 137 -7.92 -8.56 2.02
CA GLY A 137 -9.02 -8.74 2.96
C GLY A 137 -10.21 -9.38 2.26
N ASN A 138 -10.63 -10.55 2.71
CA ASN A 138 -11.80 -11.25 2.21
C ASN A 138 -13.03 -10.90 3.06
N LYS A 139 -14.00 -10.22 2.44
CA LYS A 139 -15.20 -9.71 3.14
C LYS A 139 -16.08 -10.83 3.69
N ALA A 140 -16.27 -11.91 2.93
CA ALA A 140 -17.12 -13.03 3.32
C ALA A 140 -16.51 -13.83 4.50
N ARG A 141 -15.20 -14.04 4.47
CA ARG A 141 -14.46 -14.80 5.50
C ARG A 141 -14.05 -13.94 6.70
N LYS A 142 -14.15 -12.60 6.58
CA LYS A 142 -13.64 -11.63 7.56
C LYS A 142 -12.18 -11.93 7.94
N ALA A 143 -11.36 -12.17 6.92
CA ALA A 143 -9.98 -12.61 7.10
C ALA A 143 -9.05 -11.82 6.19
N VAL A 144 -7.83 -11.56 6.67
CA VAL A 144 -6.78 -10.85 5.94
C VAL A 144 -5.64 -11.82 5.64
N THR A 145 -5.21 -11.86 4.38
CA THR A 145 -4.01 -12.57 3.92
C THR A 145 -2.91 -11.53 3.66
N PRO A 146 -1.64 -11.77 4.00
CA PRO A 146 -1.12 -12.94 4.72
C PRO A 146 -1.64 -13.02 6.17
N PRO A 147 -1.63 -14.22 6.80
CA PRO A 147 -2.01 -14.39 8.19
C PRO A 147 -1.07 -13.61 9.13
N PHE A 148 -1.56 -13.26 10.31
CA PHE A 148 -0.74 -12.60 11.33
C PHE A 148 0.34 -13.55 11.83
N VAL A 149 1.58 -13.04 11.94
CA VAL A 149 2.69 -13.80 12.51
C VAL A 149 2.74 -13.49 14.00
N GLU A 150 2.45 -14.49 14.83
CA GLU A 150 2.40 -14.31 16.28
C GLU A 150 3.77 -13.96 16.86
N THR A 151 3.78 -13.00 17.79
CA THR A 151 4.96 -12.64 18.57
C THR A 151 4.75 -13.01 20.03
N ASN A 152 5.78 -13.60 20.66
CA ASN A 152 5.74 -13.85 22.09
C ASN A 152 6.19 -12.61 22.86
N ARG A 153 5.28 -12.04 23.68
CA ARG A 153 5.52 -10.81 24.46
C ARG A 153 6.58 -10.97 25.57
N HIS A 154 6.98 -12.19 25.88
CA HIS A 154 8.03 -12.47 26.86
C HIS A 154 9.45 -12.48 26.26
N PHE A 155 9.58 -12.42 24.93
CA PHE A 155 10.86 -12.44 24.25
C PHE A 155 11.06 -11.20 23.37
N VAL A 156 12.33 -10.84 23.15
CA VAL A 156 12.70 -9.82 22.16
C VAL A 156 12.35 -10.33 20.77
N LEU A 157 11.91 -9.43 19.90
CA LEU A 157 11.58 -9.75 18.52
C LEU A 157 12.85 -10.24 17.79
N PRO A 158 12.80 -11.39 17.09
CA PRO A 158 13.93 -11.86 16.29
C PRO A 158 14.35 -10.87 15.20
N ASP A 159 15.64 -10.82 14.88
CA ASP A 159 16.19 -9.94 13.83
C ASP A 159 15.62 -10.25 12.43
N ASP A 160 15.25 -11.51 12.20
CA ASP A 160 14.69 -12.02 10.96
C ASP A 160 13.15 -11.90 10.88
N TYR A 161 12.50 -11.33 11.91
CA TYR A 161 11.05 -11.20 11.93
C TYR A 161 10.54 -10.41 10.71
N LEU A 162 9.78 -11.07 9.84
CA LEU A 162 9.24 -10.55 8.57
C LEU A 162 10.31 -10.01 7.59
N GLN A 163 11.56 -10.47 7.65
CA GLN A 163 12.68 -9.91 6.87
C GLN A 163 12.46 -9.93 5.34
N ASP A 164 11.73 -10.91 4.82
CA ASP A 164 11.52 -11.09 3.36
C ASP A 164 10.12 -10.69 2.88
N GLU A 165 9.29 -10.14 3.77
CA GLU A 165 7.88 -9.89 3.48
C GLU A 165 7.65 -8.64 2.62
N TRP A 166 8.64 -7.74 2.51
CA TRP A 166 8.68 -6.60 1.58
C TRP A 166 9.73 -6.78 0.47
N SER A 167 10.10 -8.01 0.13
CA SER A 167 11.20 -8.32 -0.80
C SER A 167 10.92 -7.95 -2.26
N VAL A 168 9.66 -7.78 -2.65
CA VAL A 168 9.31 -7.40 -4.02
C VAL A 168 9.39 -5.88 -4.17
N ASP A 169 10.27 -5.38 -5.04
CA ASP A 169 10.26 -3.97 -5.43
C ASP A 169 9.05 -3.69 -6.32
N ILE A 170 8.17 -2.78 -5.90
CA ILE A 170 6.99 -2.35 -6.67
C ILE A 170 7.38 -1.82 -8.05
N LEU A 171 8.58 -1.26 -8.21
CA LEU A 171 9.09 -0.71 -9.48
C LEU A 171 9.72 -1.77 -10.41
N SER A 172 9.87 -3.00 -9.94
CA SER A 172 10.33 -4.12 -10.78
C SER A 172 9.25 -4.57 -11.76
N LEU A 173 9.63 -5.40 -12.74
CA LEU A 173 8.65 -6.04 -13.64
C LEU A 173 7.66 -6.94 -12.87
N GLY A 174 8.13 -7.62 -11.82
CA GLY A 174 7.28 -8.42 -10.94
C GLY A 174 6.29 -7.54 -10.18
N GLY A 175 6.75 -6.43 -9.61
CA GLY A 175 5.91 -5.46 -8.92
C GLY A 175 4.86 -4.82 -9.84
N PHE A 176 5.24 -4.48 -11.07
CA PHE A 176 4.31 -3.98 -12.09
C PHE A 176 3.23 -5.02 -12.44
N SER A 177 3.62 -6.28 -12.65
CA SER A 177 2.69 -7.37 -12.97
C SER A 177 1.68 -7.59 -11.85
N GLU A 178 2.13 -7.58 -10.60
CA GLU A 178 1.27 -7.73 -9.42
C GLU A 178 0.26 -6.58 -9.34
N MET A 179 0.73 -5.33 -9.49
CA MET A 179 -0.15 -4.15 -9.53
C MET A 179 -1.18 -4.23 -10.65
N LYS A 180 -0.78 -4.73 -11.83
CA LYS A 180 -1.71 -4.95 -12.94
C LYS A 180 -2.83 -5.92 -12.57
N GLN A 181 -2.50 -7.04 -11.95
CA GLN A 181 -3.49 -8.04 -11.56
C GLN A 181 -4.47 -7.48 -10.52
N ILE A 182 -3.97 -6.75 -9.52
CA ILE A 182 -4.79 -6.12 -8.49
C ILE A 182 -5.75 -5.09 -9.09
N VAL A 183 -5.24 -4.18 -9.91
CA VAL A 183 -6.05 -3.10 -10.51
C VAL A 183 -7.07 -3.67 -11.49
N ALA A 184 -6.69 -4.66 -12.32
CA ALA A 184 -7.62 -5.32 -13.24
C ALA A 184 -8.78 -5.98 -12.47
N TYR A 185 -8.47 -6.73 -11.40
CA TYR A 185 -9.50 -7.31 -10.53
C TYR A 185 -10.44 -6.24 -9.97
N ILE A 186 -9.90 -5.13 -9.44
CA ILE A 186 -10.72 -4.05 -8.87
C ILE A 186 -11.64 -3.45 -9.93
N LYS A 187 -11.11 -3.13 -11.12
CA LYS A 187 -11.89 -2.58 -12.23
C LYS A 187 -13.02 -3.53 -12.65
N ASP A 188 -12.70 -4.82 -12.82
CA ASP A 188 -13.66 -5.84 -13.23
C ASP A 188 -14.77 -6.05 -12.21
N GLU A 189 -14.46 -6.08 -10.91
CA GLU A 189 -15.47 -6.22 -9.85
C GLU A 189 -16.29 -4.95 -9.64
N SER A 190 -15.67 -3.77 -9.70
CA SER A 190 -16.39 -2.49 -9.60
C SER A 190 -17.37 -2.32 -10.76
N ALA A 191 -17.02 -2.75 -11.97
CA ALA A 191 -17.91 -2.67 -13.14
C ALA A 191 -19.19 -3.54 -13.04
N LYS A 192 -19.27 -4.44 -12.04
CA LYS A 192 -20.44 -5.31 -11.78
C LYS A 192 -21.40 -4.73 -10.75
N LEU A 193 -21.04 -3.63 -10.08
CA LEU A 193 -21.84 -2.95 -9.06
C LEU A 193 -22.91 -2.06 -9.69
#